data_AF-A0AAD5RZ54-F1
#
_entry.id   AF-A0AAD5RZ54-F1
#
_cell.length_a   1.000
_cell.length_b   1.000
_cell.length_c   1.000
_cell.angle_alpha   90.00
_cell.angle_beta   90.00
_cell.angle_gamma   90.00
#
_symmetry.space_group_name_H-M   'P 1'
#
loop_
_entity.id
_entity.type
_entity.pdbx_description
1 polymer ?
#
loop_
_entity_poly.entity_id
_entity_poly.type
_entity_poly.pdbx_seq_one_letter_code
_entity_poly.pdbx_strand_id
1 'polypeptide(L)'
;AVVCCRVSPLQKAKVVELVRKGLGAMCLAIGDGANDVSMIQEADVGIGISGKEGLQAVMASDYAIAQFRFLSRLMLVHGRWAYVRTSELVLNYFHKNVVWLFVLFWFQFECG
;
A
#
# COMPACT_ATOMS: atom_id res chain seq x y z
N ALA A 1 1.63 21.41 -8.61
CA ALA A 1 0.35 20.69 -8.50
C ALA A 1 -0.16 20.42 -9.92
N VAL A 2 -0.79 19.26 -10.15
CA VAL A 2 -1.39 18.89 -11.44
C VAL A 2 -2.88 18.71 -11.22
N VAL A 3 -3.72 19.21 -12.13
CA VAL A 3 -5.19 19.08 -12.05
C VAL A 3 -5.69 18.49 -13.36
N CYS A 4 -6.44 17.39 -13.27
CA CYS A 4 -7.09 16.77 -14.41
C CYS A 4 -8.60 17.05 -14.35
N CYS A 5 -9.16 17.66 -15.39
CA CYS A 5 -10.56 18.07 -15.44
C CYS A 5 -11.35 17.22 -16.47
N ARG A 6 -12.64 16.99 -16.20
CA ARG A 6 -13.56 16.24 -17.09
C ARG A 6 -13.01 14.86 -17.52
N VAL A 7 -12.46 14.14 -16.54
CA VAL A 7 -11.81 12.85 -16.74
C VAL A 7 -12.83 11.72 -16.57
N SER A 8 -12.87 10.78 -17.51
CA SER A 8 -13.69 9.56 -17.34
C SER A 8 -13.08 8.63 -16.29
N PRO A 9 -13.87 7.75 -15.64
CA PRO A 9 -13.35 6.79 -14.65
C PRO A 9 -12.13 6.00 -15.15
N LEU A 10 -12.16 5.58 -16.42
CA LEU A 10 -11.08 4.82 -17.05
C LEU A 10 -9.85 5.69 -17.33
N GLN A 11 -10.03 6.97 -17.64
CA GLN A 11 -8.90 7.90 -17.78
C GLN A 11 -8.24 8.19 -16.43
N LYS A 12 -9.00 8.25 -15.32
CA LYS A 12 -8.41 8.38 -13.97
C LYS A 12 -7.48 7.21 -13.67
N ALA A 13 -7.93 5.98 -13.92
CA ALA A 13 -7.11 4.78 -13.74
C ALA A 13 -5.84 4.81 -14.61
N LYS A 14 -5.95 5.18 -15.89
CA LYS A 14 -4.78 5.30 -16.79
C LYS A 14 -3.73 6.31 -16.31
N VAL A 15 -4.15 7.40 -15.66
CA VAL A 15 -3.21 8.36 -15.07
C VAL A 15 -2.43 7.71 -13.92
N VAL A 16 -3.09 6.94 -13.06
CA VAL A 16 -2.44 6.19 -11.97
C VAL A 16 -1.48 5.15 -12.54
N GLU A 17 -1.92 4.36 -13.51
CA GLU A 17 -1.08 3.36 -14.19
C GLU A 17 0.18 3.99 -14.79
N LEU A 18 0.03 5.13 -15.48
CA LEU A 18 1.13 5.84 -16.11
C LEU A 18 2.15 6.33 -15.09
N VAL A 19 1.72 6.87 -13.95
CA VAL A 19 2.64 7.31 -12.89
C VAL A 19 3.31 6.12 -12.22
N ARG A 20 2.54 5.08 -11.89
CA ARG A 20 3.05 3.87 -11.24
C ARG A 20 4.12 3.17 -12.08
N LYS A 21 3.82 2.91 -13.36
CA LYS A 21 4.73 2.21 -14.28
C LYS A 21 5.84 3.12 -14.80
N GLY A 22 5.53 4.39 -15.07
CA GLY A 22 6.47 5.34 -15.65
C GLY A 22 7.55 5.81 -14.67
N LEU A 23 7.23 5.92 -13.38
CA LEU A 23 8.18 6.36 -12.34
C LEU A 23 8.61 5.23 -11.38
N GLY A 24 7.96 4.06 -11.44
CA GLY A 24 8.20 2.98 -10.47
C GLY A 24 7.87 3.38 -9.02
N ALA A 25 6.97 4.36 -8.85
CA ALA A 25 6.63 4.91 -7.55
C ALA A 25 5.36 4.27 -6.99
N MET A 26 5.32 4.09 -5.66
CA MET A 26 4.12 3.68 -4.96
C MET A 26 3.03 4.74 -5.11
N CYS A 27 1.89 4.35 -5.63
CA CYS A 27 0.74 5.21 -5.88
C CYS A 27 -0.38 4.93 -4.89
N LEU A 28 -0.94 6.00 -4.32
CA LEU A 28 -2.12 5.94 -3.46
C LEU A 28 -3.26 6.68 -4.14
N ALA A 29 -4.44 6.05 -4.20
CA ALA A 29 -5.66 6.64 -4.74
C ALA A 29 -6.75 6.74 -3.67
N ILE A 30 -7.51 7.83 -3.73
CA ILE A 30 -8.61 8.11 -2.78
C ILE A 30 -9.85 8.44 -3.58
N GLY A 31 -11.00 7.90 -3.18
CA GLY A 31 -12.29 8.23 -3.77
C GLY A 31 -13.46 7.89 -2.86
N ASP A 32 -14.62 8.44 -3.16
CA ASP A 32 -15.87 8.28 -2.40
C ASP A 32 -17.00 7.66 -3.24
N GLY A 33 -16.93 7.79 -4.57
CA GLY A 33 -17.97 7.32 -5.49
C GLY A 33 -17.58 6.15 -6.38
N ALA A 34 -18.58 5.58 -7.06
CA ALA A 34 -18.39 4.50 -8.04
C ALA A 34 -17.45 4.89 -9.20
N ASN A 35 -17.34 6.18 -9.52
CA ASN A 35 -16.46 6.71 -10.57
C ASN A 35 -14.97 6.59 -10.23
N ASP A 36 -14.62 6.37 -8.97
CA ASP A 36 -13.24 6.27 -8.51
C ASP A 36 -12.80 4.82 -8.31
N VAL A 37 -13.70 3.83 -8.41
CA VAL A 37 -13.39 2.41 -8.20
C VAL A 37 -12.23 1.94 -9.06
N SER A 38 -12.25 2.25 -10.36
CA SER A 38 -11.18 1.86 -11.28
C SER A 38 -9.85 2.55 -10.97
N MET A 39 -9.88 3.79 -10.45
CA MET A 39 -8.67 4.51 -10.03
C MET A 39 -8.10 3.93 -8.74
N ILE A 40 -8.97 3.60 -7.78
CA ILE A 40 -8.64 2.97 -6.49
C ILE A 40 -7.98 1.60 -6.72
N GLN A 41 -8.57 0.78 -7.58
CA GLN A 41 -8.06 -0.57 -7.88
C GLN A 41 -6.75 -0.57 -8.69
N GLU A 42 -6.48 0.49 -9.46
CA GLU A 42 -5.24 0.59 -10.24
C GLU A 42 -4.05 1.04 -9.37
N ALA A 43 -4.30 1.71 -8.24
CA ALA A 43 -3.27 2.15 -7.31
C ALA A 43 -2.68 0.98 -6.49
N ASP A 44 -1.52 1.20 -5.87
CA ASP A 44 -0.91 0.21 -4.97
C ASP A 44 -1.58 0.21 -3.59
N VAL A 45 -2.16 1.34 -3.20
CA VAL A 45 -3.01 1.47 -2.01
C VAL A 45 -4.25 2.26 -2.36
N GLY A 46 -5.40 1.62 -2.20
CA GLY A 46 -6.72 2.21 -2.40
C GLY A 46 -7.37 2.65 -1.09
N ILE A 47 -7.87 3.88 -1.03
CA ILE A 47 -8.61 4.40 0.14
C ILE A 47 -10.00 4.87 -0.27
N GLY A 48 -11.03 4.27 0.33
CA GLY A 48 -12.41 4.68 0.18
C GLY A 48 -12.82 5.66 1.27
N ILE A 49 -13.47 6.75 0.91
CA ILE A 49 -14.14 7.64 1.86
C ILE A 49 -15.60 7.22 1.99
N SER A 50 -16.01 6.87 3.21
CA SER A 50 -17.40 6.53 3.50
C SER A 50 -18.25 7.79 3.51
N GLY A 51 -18.98 8.00 2.40
CA GLY A 51 -19.83 9.15 2.15
C GLY A 51 -21.28 8.79 1.86
N LYS A 52 -22.08 9.80 1.53
CA LYS A 52 -23.51 9.62 1.18
C LYS A 52 -23.72 9.18 -0.27
N GLU A 53 -22.70 9.26 -1.12
CA GLU A 53 -22.79 8.95 -2.56
C GLU A 53 -22.77 7.44 -2.87
N GLY A 54 -22.56 6.60 -1.85
CA GLY A 54 -22.60 5.15 -1.96
C GLY A 54 -21.41 4.49 -1.28
N LEU A 55 -21.44 3.17 -1.22
CA LEU A 55 -20.40 2.36 -0.56
C LEU A 55 -19.45 1.70 -1.57
N GLN A 56 -19.60 1.95 -2.87
CA GLN A 56 -18.86 1.24 -3.93
C GLN A 56 -17.35 1.50 -3.84
N ALA A 57 -16.93 2.76 -3.64
CA ALA A 57 -15.50 3.09 -3.47
C ALA A 57 -14.91 2.42 -2.23
N VAL A 58 -15.66 2.41 -1.12
CA VAL A 58 -15.26 1.79 0.14
C VAL A 58 -15.11 0.27 0.00
N MET A 59 -16.08 -0.39 -0.62
CA MET A 59 -16.04 -1.84 -0.83
C MET A 59 -14.93 -2.28 -1.79
N ALA A 60 -14.48 -1.40 -2.67
CA ALA A 60 -13.40 -1.67 -3.63
C ALA A 60 -12.02 -1.19 -3.15
N SER A 61 -11.91 -0.65 -1.94
CA SER A 61 -10.67 -0.07 -1.38
C SER A 61 -10.02 -0.96 -0.32
N ASP A 62 -8.71 -0.82 -0.13
CA ASP A 62 -7.96 -1.53 0.93
C ASP A 62 -8.27 -0.97 2.32
N TYR A 63 -8.45 0.36 2.40
CA TYR A 63 -8.78 1.05 3.65
C TYR A 63 -10.00 1.95 3.47
N ALA A 64 -10.88 1.91 4.46
CA ALA A 64 -12.03 2.79 4.54
C ALA A 64 -11.83 3.87 5.63
N ILE A 65 -11.99 5.14 5.28
CA ILE A 65 -12.01 6.25 6.25
C ILE A 65 -13.31 7.03 6.14
N ALA A 66 -13.80 7.57 7.25
CA ALA A 66 -15.06 8.34 7.22
C ALA A 66 -14.89 9.74 6.60
N GLN A 67 -13.69 10.34 6.73
CA GLN A 67 -13.43 11.71 6.30
C GLN A 67 -11.97 11.87 5.88
N PHE A 68 -11.72 12.73 4.89
CA PHE A 68 -10.38 12.97 4.33
C PHE A 68 -9.33 13.36 5.38
N ARG A 69 -9.72 14.09 6.44
CA ARG A 69 -8.78 14.49 7.53
C ARG A 69 -8.10 13.33 8.24
N PHE A 70 -8.67 12.12 8.19
CA PHE A 70 -8.06 10.95 8.82
C PHE A 70 -6.93 10.34 7.99
N LEU A 71 -6.81 10.71 6.71
CA LEU A 71 -5.74 10.26 5.82
C LEU A 71 -4.35 10.59 6.38
N SER A 72 -4.17 11.80 6.92
CA SER A 72 -2.86 12.23 7.45
C SER A 72 -2.39 11.34 8.58
N ARG A 73 -3.28 10.99 9.52
CA ARG A 73 -2.97 10.08 10.62
C ARG A 73 -2.78 8.64 10.14
N LEU A 74 -3.55 8.18 9.16
CA LEU A 74 -3.37 6.86 8.55
C LEU A 74 -1.97 6.74 7.93
N MET A 75 -1.58 7.71 7.10
CA MET A 75 -0.29 7.66 6.39
C MET A 75 0.90 7.91 7.31
N LEU A 76 0.88 9.01 8.07
CA LEU A 76 2.07 9.48 8.79
C LEU A 76 2.35 8.70 10.06
N VAL A 77 1.31 8.18 10.72
CA VAL A 77 1.46 7.38 11.95
C VAL A 77 1.44 5.90 11.60
N HIS A 78 0.33 5.40 11.07
CA HIS A 78 0.14 3.96 10.89
C HIS A 78 0.99 3.42 9.73
N GLY A 79 1.06 4.15 8.61
CA GLY A 79 1.91 3.79 7.48
C GLY A 79 3.38 3.71 7.87
N ARG A 80 3.92 4.73 8.55
CA ARG A 80 5.31 4.73 9.03
C ARG A 80 5.59 3.61 10.04
N TRP A 81 4.70 3.41 11.01
CA TRP A 81 4.87 2.34 12.01
C TRP A 81 4.78 0.94 11.40
N ALA A 82 3.89 0.72 10.43
CA ALA A 82 3.81 -0.54 9.71
C ALA A 82 5.10 -0.79 8.93
N TYR A 83 5.60 0.21 8.20
CA TYR A 83 6.84 0.10 7.43
C TYR A 83 8.05 -0.27 8.30
N VAL A 84 8.27 0.44 9.40
CA VAL A 84 9.41 0.19 10.30
C VAL A 84 9.32 -1.20 10.93
N ARG A 85 8.16 -1.56 11.49
CA ARG A 85 7.98 -2.87 12.15
C ARG A 85 8.14 -4.04 11.19
N THR A 86 7.58 -3.96 9.99
CA THR A 86 7.72 -5.02 8.99
C THR A 86 9.17 -5.15 8.53
N SER A 87 9.87 -4.03 8.33
CA SER A 87 11.29 -4.05 7.94
C SER A 87 12.16 -4.70 9.00
N GLU A 88 11.99 -4.32 10.27
CA GLU A 88 12.70 -4.93 11.40
C GLU A 88 12.37 -6.42 11.56
N LEU A 89 11.10 -6.80 11.39
CA LEU A 89 10.67 -8.19 11.46
C LEU A 89 11.38 -9.06 10.40
N VAL A 90 11.40 -8.59 9.15
CA VAL A 90 12.02 -9.34 8.04
C VAL A 90 13.52 -9.52 8.29
N LEU A 91 14.23 -8.45 8.67
CA LEU A 91 15.67 -8.52 8.95
C LEU A 91 15.99 -9.46 10.12
N ASN A 92 15.24 -9.34 11.23
CA ASN A 92 15.42 -10.21 12.39
C ASN A 92 15.07 -11.66 12.08
N TYR A 93 14.07 -11.90 11.22
CA TYR A 93 13.70 -13.24 10.79
C TYR A 93 14.83 -13.91 10.02
N PHE A 94 15.47 -13.22 9.07
CA PHE A 94 16.63 -13.78 8.39
C PHE A 94 17.81 -13.99 9.33
N HIS A 95 18.13 -12.98 10.14
CA HIS A 95 19.24 -13.05 11.09
C HIS A 95 19.14 -14.27 12.01
N LYS A 96 18.00 -14.47 12.69
CA LYS A 96 17.83 -15.60 13.62
C LYS A 96 17.97 -16.97 12.92
N ASN A 97 17.43 -17.11 11.72
CA ASN A 97 17.44 -18.38 11.00
C ASN A 97 18.83 -18.69 10.45
N VAL A 98 19.53 -17.68 9.92
CA VAL A 98 20.91 -17.83 9.45
C VAL A 98 21.82 -18.22 10.61
N VAL A 99 21.75 -17.53 11.76
CA VAL A 99 22.55 -17.87 12.94
C VAL A 99 22.30 -19.31 13.39
N TRP A 100 21.03 -19.72 13.49
CA TRP A 100 20.66 -21.07 13.89
C TRP A 100 21.22 -22.14 12.94
N LEU A 101 21.01 -21.97 11.64
CA LEU A 101 21.49 -22.91 10.62
C LEU A 101 23.02 -22.93 10.54
N PHE A 102 23.67 -21.79 10.73
CA PHE A 102 25.13 -21.69 10.66
C PHE A 102 25.81 -22.47 11.79
N VAL A 103 25.22 -22.50 12.99
CA VAL A 103 25.72 -23.34 14.09
C VAL A 103 25.67 -24.83 13.72
N LEU A 104 24.54 -25.29 13.17
CA LEU A 104 24.41 -26.69 12.73
C LEU A 104 25.37 -27.01 11.59
N PHE A 105 25.52 -26.09 10.62
CA PHE A 105 26.45 -26.22 9.51
C PHE A 105 27.91 -26.33 10.00
N TRP A 106 28.30 -25.50 10.97
CA TRP A 106 29.66 -25.55 11.53
C TRP A 106 29.92 -26.86 12.27
N PHE A 107 28.95 -27.35 13.04
CA PHE A 107 29.07 -28.60 13.77
C PHE A 107 29.31 -29.81 12.84
N GLN A 108 28.80 -29.79 11.60
CA GLN A 108 29.06 -30.87 10.64
C GLN A 108 30.55 -31.01 10.26
N PHE A 109 31.37 -29.95 10.38
CA PHE A 109 32.80 -30.07 10.12
C PHE A 109 33.55 -30.83 11.22
N GLU A 110 33.04 -30.81 12.46
CA GLU A 110 33.63 -31.51 13.62
C GLU A 110 33.11 -32.94 13.75
N CYS A 111 31.94 -33.25 13.19
CA CYS A 111 31.29 -34.56 13.23
C CYS A 111 31.61 -35.47 12.03
N GLY A 112 32.75 -35.25 11.36
CA GLY A 112 33.29 -36.17 10.36
C GLY A 112 33.45 -37.60 10.90
#